data_AF-A0A9D2LEV3-F1
#
_entry.id   AF-A0A9D2LEV3-F1
#
_cell.length_a   1.000
_cell.length_b   1.000
_cell.length_c   1.000
_cell.angle_alpha   90.00
_cell.angle_beta   90.00
_cell.angle_gamma   90.00
#
_symmetry.space_group_name_H-M   'P 1'
#
loop_
_entity.id
_entity.type
_entity.pdbx_description
1 polymer ?
#
loop_
_entity_poly.entity_id
_entity_poly.type
_entity_poly.pdbx_seq_one_letter_code
_entity_poly.pdbx_strand_id
1 'polypeptide(L)' 'MDAEKANYEVTRMARLLGVTRQGYYAWRKQRQTGPGPRAQRRTEIDQAVRNAFHASDEVYGAPRIAR' A
#
# COMPACT_ATOMS: atom_id res chain seq x y z
N MET A 1 4.76 7.36 31.57
CA MET A 1 6.18 7.57 31.21
C MET A 1 6.62 6.73 30.01
N ASP A 2 6.11 5.50 29.81
CA ASP A 2 6.62 4.61 28.75
C ASP A 2 6.27 5.03 27.32
N ALA A 3 5.11 5.67 27.11
CA ALA A 3 4.70 6.17 25.79
C ALA A 3 5.66 7.25 25.24
N GLU A 4 6.15 8.15 26.10
CA GLU A 4 7.11 9.17 25.71
C GLU A 4 8.48 8.58 25.34
N LYS A 5 8.94 7.55 26.08
CA LYS A 5 10.16 6.81 25.75
C LYS A 5 10.05 6.09 24.40
N ALA A 6 8.91 5.44 24.14
CA ALA A 6 8.64 4.77 22.87
C ALA A 6 8.61 5.76 21.68
N ASN A 7 8.06 6.96 21.88
CA ASN A 7 8.05 8.00 20.85
C ASN A 7 9.46 8.48 20.48
N TYR A 8 10.35 8.60 21.47
CA TYR A 8 11.76 8.95 21.26
C TYR A 8 12.49 7.88 20.43
N GLU A 9 12.35 6.61 20.81
CA GLU A 9 12.96 5.48 20.08
C GLU A 9 12.43 5.37 18.65
N VAL A 10 11.11 5.47 18.44
CA VAL A 10 10.52 5.46 17.09
C VAL A 10 11.03 6.63 16.24
N THR A 11 11.21 7.81 16.84
CA THR A 11 11.76 8.97 16.12
C THR A 11 13.21 8.73 15.70
N ARG A 12 14.02 8.14 16.58
CA ARG A 12 15.41 7.79 16.30
C ARG A 12 15.51 6.72 15.21
N MET A 13 14.70 5.67 15.29
CA MET A 13 14.62 4.62 14.28
C MET A 13 14.14 5.15 12.92
N ALA A 14 13.12 6.01 12.92
CA ALA A 14 12.60 6.61 11.69
C ALA A 14 13.69 7.44 10.98
N ARG A 15 14.45 8.25 11.73
CA ARG A 15 15.61 8.97 11.19
C ARG A 15 16.68 8.04 10.64
N LEU A 16 17.03 6.98 11.37
CA LEU A 16 18.05 6.01 10.95
C LEU A 16 17.67 5.30 9.64
N LEU A 17 16.38 4.97 9.49
CA LEU A 17 15.84 4.26 8.33
C LEU A 17 15.42 5.20 7.19
N GLY A 18 15.60 6.51 7.34
CA GLY A 18 15.22 7.50 6.32
C GLY A 18 13.71 7.64 6.10
N VAL A 19 12.87 7.18 7.04
CA VAL A 19 11.41 7.30 6.96
C VAL A 19 10.91 8.38 7.90
N THR A 20 9.72 8.91 7.64
CA THR A 20 9.07 9.81 8.59
C THR A 20 8.43 9.00 9.72
N ARG A 21 8.41 9.54 10.94
CA ARG A 21 7.68 8.96 12.07
C ARG A 21 6.20 8.73 11.74
N GLN A 22 5.57 9.67 11.05
CA GLN A 22 4.19 9.51 10.57
C GLN A 22 4.06 8.35 9.58
N GLY A 23 5.02 8.20 8.65
CA GLY A 23 5.08 7.07 7.73
C GLY A 23 5.17 5.72 8.44
N TYR A 24 5.99 5.62 9.48
CA TYR A 24 6.08 4.41 10.32
C TYR A 24 4.72 4.05 10.96
N TYR A 25 4.03 5.01 11.58
CA TYR A 25 2.73 4.73 12.20
C TYR A 25 1.64 4.43 11.16
N ALA A 26 1.65 5.10 10.00
CA ALA A 26 0.73 4.79 8.91
C ALA A 26 0.94 3.35 8.40
N TRP A 27 2.19 2.95 8.18
CA TRP A 27 2.56 1.57 7.80
C TRP A 27 2.14 0.56 8.86
N ARG A 28 2.45 0.83 10.15
CA ARG A 28 2.09 -0.05 11.27
C ARG A 28 0.57 -0.23 11.36
N LYS A 29 -0.20 0.86 11.22
CA LYS A 29 -1.66 0.82 11.20
C LYS A 29 -2.18 -0.02 10.03
N GLN A 30 -1.66 0.21 8.82
CA GLN A 30 -2.05 -0.55 7.64
C GLN A 30 -1.77 -2.05 7.78
N ARG A 31 -0.67 -2.44 8.44
CA ARG A 31 -0.38 -3.87 8.72
C ARG A 31 -1.36 -4.51 9.70
N GLN A 32 -1.94 -3.73 10.62
CA GLN A 32 -2.88 -4.23 11.62
C GLN A 32 -4.31 -4.29 11.10
N THR A 33 -4.73 -3.26 10.36
CA THR A 33 -6.13 -3.13 9.90
C THR A 33 -6.35 -3.67 8.48
N GLY A 34 -5.28 -4.04 7.78
CA GLY A 34 -5.33 -4.40 6.37
C GLY A 34 -5.43 -3.19 5.43
N PRO A 35 -5.59 -3.44 4.12
CA PRO A 35 -5.72 -2.39 3.12
C PRO A 35 -6.96 -1.54 3.37
N GLY A 36 -6.81 -0.22 3.23
CA GLY A 36 -7.96 0.69 3.26
C GLY A 36 -8.83 0.57 2.01
N PRO A 37 -10.04 1.18 1.99
CA PRO A 37 -10.98 1.06 0.88
C PRO A 37 -10.41 1.43 -0.50
N ARG A 38 -9.53 2.44 -0.56
CA ARG A 38 -8.85 2.82 -1.81
C ARG A 38 -7.86 1.76 -2.31
N ALA A 39 -7.14 1.12 -1.39
CA ALA A 39 -6.20 0.06 -1.74
C ALA A 39 -6.98 -1.19 -2.19
N GLN A 40 -8.06 -1.53 -1.49
CA GLN A 40 -8.95 -2.63 -1.88
C GLN A 40 -9.52 -2.43 -3.30
N ARG A 41 -10.08 -1.24 -3.57
CA ARG A 41 -10.59 -0.88 -4.89
C ARG A 41 -9.52 -0.95 -5.97
N ARG A 42 -8.28 -0.57 -5.67
CA ARG A 42 -7.17 -0.69 -6.62
C ARG A 42 -6.87 -2.15 -6.93
N THR A 43 -6.82 -3.02 -5.92
CA THR A 43 -6.66 -4.47 -6.12
C THR A 43 -7.77 -5.06 -6.99
N GLU A 44 -9.02 -4.65 -6.78
CA GLU A 44 -10.16 -5.09 -7.61
C GLU A 44 -9.99 -4.68 -9.08
N ILE A 45 -9.60 -3.44 -9.33
CA ILE A 45 -9.34 -2.93 -10.69
C ILE A 45 -8.16 -3.68 -11.32
N ASP A 46 -7.06 -3.85 -10.59
CA ASP A 46 -5.87 -4.57 -11.08
C ASP A 46 -6.22 -6.02 -11.44
N GLN A 47 -7.08 -6.67 -10.66
CA GLN A 47 -7.56 -8.01 -10.96
C GLN A 47 -8.43 -8.05 -12.22
N ALA A 48 -9.34 -7.09 -12.39
CA ALA A 48 -10.17 -6.99 -13.59
C ALA A 48 -9.32 -6.77 -14.85
N VAL A 49 -8.32 -5.87 -14.77
CA VAL A 49 -7.37 -5.61 -15.84
C VAL A 49 -6.58 -6.86 -16.19
N ARG A 50 -6.05 -7.58 -15.18
CA ARG A 50 -5.32 -8.83 -15.40
C ARG A 50 -6.17 -9.90 -16.06
N ASN A 51 -7.43 -10.05 -15.63
CA ASN A 51 -8.35 -11.02 -16.23
C ASN A 51 -8.64 -10.68 -17.70
N ALA A 52 -8.89 -9.41 -18.02
CA ALA A 52 -9.11 -8.96 -19.39
C ALA A 52 -7.87 -9.17 -20.28
N PHE A 53 -6.68 -8.94 -19.74
CA PHE A 53 -5.41 -9.20 -20.43
C PHE A 53 -5.25 -10.68 -20.79
N HIS A 54 -5.40 -11.58 -19.81
CA HIS A 54 -5.26 -13.02 -20.06
C HIS A 54 -6.38 -13.57 -20.96
N ALA A 55 -7.61 -13.05 -20.85
CA ALA A 55 -8.71 -13.44 -21.74
C ALA A 55 -8.48 -13.04 -23.21
N SER A 56 -7.56 -12.11 -23.46
CA SER A 56 -7.16 -11.68 -24.80
C SER A 56 -5.93 -12.40 -25.35
N ASP A 57 -5.52 -13.52 -24.72
CA ASP A 57 -4.25 -14.20 -24.99
C ASP A 57 -3.04 -13.25 -24.88
N GLU A 58 -3.11 -12.31 -23.93
CA GLU A 58 -2.06 -11.33 -23.66
C GLU A 58 -1.79 -10.34 -24.82
N VAL A 59 -2.71 -10.27 -25.80
CA VAL A 59 -2.58 -9.41 -26.98
C VAL A 59 -3.12 -8.00 -26.74
N TYR A 60 -4.12 -7.83 -25.86
CA TYR A 60 -4.76 -6.53 -25.67
C TYR A 60 -3.99 -5.67 -24.67
N GLY A 61 -3.42 -4.56 -25.14
CA GLY A 61 -2.83 -3.54 -24.28
C GLY A 61 -3.85 -2.64 -23.57
N ALA A 62 -3.35 -1.74 -22.73
CA ALA A 62 -4.15 -0.80 -21.93
C ALA A 62 -5.27 -0.07 -22.70
N PRO A 63 -5.10 0.39 -23.96
CA PRO A 63 -6.17 1.07 -24.69
C PRO A 63 -7.40 0.20 -24.97
N ARG A 64 -7.22 -1.12 -25.10
CA ARG A 64 -8.32 -2.07 -25.39
C ARG A 64 -8.94 -2.63 -24.12
N ILE A 65 -8.19 -2.68 -23.01
CA ILE A 65 -8.68 -3.12 -21.71
C ILE A 65 -9.48 -2.02 -20.98
N ALA A 66 -9.12 -0.75 -21.18
CA ALA A 66 -9.72 0.38 -20.48
C ALA A 66 -10.97 0.99 -21.17
N ARG A 67 -11.47 0.38 -22.25
CA ARG A 67 -12.63 0.86 -23.00
C ARG A 67 -13.95 0.41 -22.36
#